data_AF-M5PA52-F1
#
_entry.id   AF-M5PA52-F1
#
_cell.length_a   1.000
_cell.length_b   1.000
_cell.length_c   1.000
_cell.angle_alpha   90.00
_cell.angle_beta   90.00
_cell.angle_gamma   90.00
#
_symmetry.space_group_name_H-M   'P 1'
#
loop_
_entity.id
_entity.type
_entity.pdbx_description
1 polymer ?
#
loop_
_entity_poly.entity_id
_entity_poly.type
_entity_poly.pdbx_seq_one_letter_code
_entity_poly.pdbx_strand_id
1 'polypeptide(L)'
;MLAKKLLFLAMLLVLTLGFTFNNTTHATSKVSKEDYSSQTEEEKQAYKEKLTNLTQEEIVSNFERINREYNLGEEFSLKDQAFVEMYATPVNPEGVNILATKYISGSKTSNGVTVKVNGNIKDDIQNLINQSFGASNLKTRTTAGASKVTSVKTVVYHNAYGLVGSGGVGKVYSGSISTSGKNTTLSATKRYTAVVAYASTWCTVTVNHKGGTFTINPN
;
A
#
# COMPACT_ATOMS: atom_id res chain seq x y z
N MET A 1 -23.08 14.37 -93.27
CA MET A 1 -22.84 14.46 -91.81
C MET A 1 -21.32 14.48 -91.62
N LEU A 2 -20.67 15.65 -91.71
CA LEU A 2 -20.41 16.62 -90.63
C LEU A 2 -19.92 15.96 -89.33
N ALA A 3 -18.83 16.36 -88.67
CA ALA A 3 -17.72 17.25 -88.99
C ALA A 3 -16.66 17.07 -87.87
N LYS A 4 -15.40 17.34 -88.22
CA LYS A 4 -14.27 17.67 -87.32
C LYS A 4 -14.64 18.69 -86.24
N LYS A 5 -14.06 18.55 -85.03
CA LYS A 5 -13.58 19.62 -84.13
C LYS A 5 -12.59 18.98 -83.12
N LEU A 6 -11.28 19.23 -83.11
CA LEU A 6 -10.48 20.46 -83.02
C LEU A 6 -10.35 21.01 -81.58
N LEU A 7 -9.11 21.00 -81.08
CA LEU A 7 -8.42 21.93 -80.17
C LEU A 7 -9.13 22.40 -78.86
N PHE A 8 -8.42 22.43 -77.73
CA PHE A 8 -7.53 23.55 -77.35
C PHE A 8 -6.87 23.32 -75.98
N LEU A 9 -5.59 23.69 -75.95
CA LEU A 9 -4.71 23.95 -74.83
C LEU A 9 -5.27 25.10 -73.95
N ALA A 10 -5.24 24.98 -72.63
CA ALA A 10 -5.26 26.15 -71.73
C ALA A 10 -4.61 25.81 -70.38
N MET A 11 -3.33 26.18 -70.29
CA MET A 11 -2.58 26.39 -69.05
C MET A 11 -3.21 27.59 -68.32
N LEU A 12 -3.53 27.45 -67.03
CA LEU A 12 -3.96 28.59 -66.20
C LEU A 12 -3.06 28.74 -64.96
N LEU A 13 -2.15 29.70 -65.14
CA LEU A 13 -1.65 30.72 -64.21
C LEU A 13 -2.10 30.67 -62.72
N VAL A 14 -1.09 30.48 -61.88
CA VAL A 14 -0.85 30.89 -60.47
C VAL A 14 -1.87 31.80 -59.77
N LEU A 15 -2.21 31.43 -58.52
CA LEU A 15 -2.38 32.41 -57.43
C LEU A 15 -1.83 31.85 -56.11
N THR A 16 -0.66 32.34 -55.70
CA THR A 16 -0.06 32.14 -54.39
C THR A 16 -0.79 32.98 -53.34
N LEU A 17 -1.47 32.34 -52.39
CA LEU A 17 -1.89 32.97 -51.14
C LEU A 17 -1.03 32.39 -50.02
N GLY A 18 -0.09 33.20 -49.55
CA GLY A 18 0.70 32.91 -48.38
C GLY A 18 -0.18 32.86 -47.14
N PHE A 19 -0.34 31.67 -46.57
CA PHE A 19 -0.75 31.53 -45.18
C PHE A 19 0.52 31.42 -44.34
N THR A 20 0.91 32.53 -43.72
CA THR A 20 1.82 32.53 -42.57
C THR A 20 1.06 31.91 -41.39
N PHE A 21 1.34 30.64 -41.11
CA PHE A 21 0.96 30.04 -39.83
C PHE A 21 1.93 30.56 -38.75
N ASN A 22 1.45 31.47 -37.92
CA ASN A 22 2.05 31.74 -36.62
C ASN A 22 1.83 30.50 -35.74
N ASN A 23 2.79 29.57 -35.75
CA ASN A 23 2.89 28.57 -34.70
C ASN A 23 3.40 29.27 -33.44
N THR A 24 2.46 29.73 -32.61
CA THR A 24 2.73 29.99 -31.20
C THR A 24 3.13 28.65 -30.57
N THR A 25 4.43 28.42 -30.46
CA THR A 25 4.98 27.33 -29.66
C THR A 25 4.60 27.58 -28.20
N HIS A 26 3.58 26.88 -27.72
CA HIS A 26 3.49 26.61 -26.29
C HIS A 26 4.74 25.81 -25.91
N ALA A 27 5.63 26.44 -25.15
CA ALA A 27 6.78 25.79 -24.56
C ALA A 27 6.28 24.67 -23.65
N THR A 28 6.23 23.45 -24.18
CA THR A 28 6.25 22.24 -23.36
C THR A 28 7.65 22.19 -22.79
N SER A 29 7.81 22.58 -21.52
CA SER A 29 9.04 22.35 -20.79
C SER A 29 9.33 20.85 -20.85
N LYS A 30 10.34 20.47 -21.63
CA LYS A 30 10.94 19.14 -21.56
C LYS A 30 11.68 19.08 -20.22
N VAL A 31 10.94 18.82 -19.14
CA VAL A 31 11.55 18.39 -17.89
C VAL A 31 12.22 17.06 -18.22
N SER A 32 13.54 17.01 -18.11
CA SER A 32 14.29 15.79 -18.36
C SER A 32 13.90 14.74 -17.29
N LYS A 33 13.97 13.45 -17.62
CA LYS A 33 13.67 12.38 -16.64
C LYS A 33 14.55 12.49 -15.39
N GLU A 34 15.76 13.02 -15.55
CA GLU A 34 16.73 13.23 -14.49
C GLU A 34 16.30 14.36 -13.53
N ASP A 35 15.80 15.49 -14.07
CA ASP A 35 15.29 16.61 -13.25
C ASP A 35 13.96 16.29 -12.55
N TYR A 36 13.11 15.47 -13.19
CA TYR A 36 11.87 15.00 -12.58
C TYR A 36 12.15 14.01 -11.43
N SER A 37 13.12 13.11 -11.63
CA SER A 37 13.53 12.14 -10.62
C SER A 37 14.15 12.81 -9.40
N SER A 38 14.95 13.87 -9.56
CA SER A 38 15.57 14.57 -8.42
C SER A 38 14.55 15.35 -7.58
N GLN A 39 13.62 16.07 -8.22
CA GLN A 39 12.54 16.77 -7.53
C GLN A 39 11.62 15.81 -6.76
N THR A 40 11.33 14.64 -7.35
CA THR A 40 10.50 13.61 -6.72
C THR A 40 11.15 13.04 -5.45
N GLU A 41 12.47 12.81 -5.47
CA GLU A 41 13.20 12.31 -4.30
C GLU A 41 13.34 13.36 -3.18
N GLU A 42 13.54 14.64 -3.53
CA GLU A 42 13.55 15.73 -2.55
C GLU A 42 12.19 15.87 -1.84
N GLU A 43 11.09 15.82 -2.60
CA GLU A 43 9.74 15.86 -2.02
C GLU A 43 9.46 14.65 -1.13
N LYS A 44 9.88 13.46 -1.56
CA LYS A 44 9.75 12.22 -0.79
C LYS A 44 10.54 12.32 0.52
N GLN A 45 11.74 12.89 0.49
CA GLN A 45 12.56 13.12 1.67
C GLN A 45 11.89 14.11 2.64
N ALA A 46 11.29 15.18 2.13
CA ALA A 46 10.53 16.12 2.95
C ALA A 46 9.30 15.47 3.63
N TYR A 47 8.66 14.49 2.97
CA TYR A 47 7.62 13.68 3.62
C TYR A 47 8.20 12.78 4.71
N LYS A 48 9.36 12.15 4.48
CA LYS A 48 10.01 11.30 5.48
C LYS A 48 10.31 12.07 6.77
N GLU A 49 10.80 13.30 6.66
CA GLU A 49 11.05 14.18 7.81
C GLU A 49 9.77 14.47 8.61
N LYS A 50 8.66 14.76 7.94
CA LYS A 50 7.35 15.00 8.57
C LYS A 50 6.73 13.75 9.20
N LEU A 51 7.13 12.57 8.73
CA LEU A 51 6.65 11.28 9.22
C LEU A 51 7.55 10.70 10.31
N THR A 52 8.54 11.45 10.81
CA THR A 52 9.37 10.98 11.92
C THR A 52 8.56 10.88 13.23
N ASN A 53 8.92 9.92 14.08
CA ASN A 53 8.40 9.75 15.44
C ASN A 53 6.90 9.44 15.56
N LEU A 54 6.28 8.82 14.55
CA LEU A 54 4.90 8.32 14.68
C LEU A 54 4.78 7.24 15.78
N THR A 55 3.68 7.32 16.53
CA THR A 55 3.27 6.27 17.49
C THR A 55 2.86 5.00 16.75
N GLN A 56 2.84 3.87 17.46
CA GLN A 56 2.41 2.59 16.85
C GLN A 56 0.95 2.66 16.38
N GLU A 57 0.08 3.36 17.11
CA GLU A 57 -1.31 3.60 16.72
C GLU A 57 -1.41 4.40 15.42
N GLU A 58 -0.59 5.44 15.25
CA GLU A 58 -0.54 6.25 14.02
C GLU A 58 0.01 5.44 12.84
N ILE A 59 1.04 4.62 13.06
CA ILE A 59 1.60 3.72 12.04
C ILE A 59 0.53 2.73 11.57
N VAL A 60 -0.16 2.05 12.50
CA VAL A 60 -1.22 1.09 12.17
C VAL A 60 -2.38 1.80 11.45
N SER A 61 -2.80 2.97 11.95
CA SER A 61 -3.86 3.76 11.32
C SER A 61 -3.51 4.15 9.88
N ASN A 62 -2.26 4.51 9.61
CA ASN A 62 -1.80 4.81 8.25
C ASN A 62 -1.79 3.57 7.36
N PHE A 63 -1.33 2.41 7.84
CA PHE A 63 -1.43 1.17 7.07
C PHE A 63 -2.87 0.76 6.78
N GLU A 64 -3.78 0.91 7.74
CA GLU A 64 -5.21 0.66 7.55
C GLU A 64 -5.82 1.63 6.53
N ARG A 65 -5.45 2.91 6.59
CA ARG A 65 -5.88 3.93 5.62
C ARG A 65 -5.40 3.57 4.21
N ILE A 66 -4.09 3.37 4.02
CA ILE A 66 -3.49 3.00 2.72
C ILE A 66 -4.14 1.72 2.19
N ASN A 67 -4.39 0.74 3.06
CA ASN A 67 -5.04 -0.50 2.64
C ASN A 67 -6.45 -0.28 2.07
N ARG A 68 -7.19 0.66 2.65
CA ARG A 68 -8.56 0.98 2.25
C ARG A 68 -8.63 1.88 1.02
N GLU A 69 -7.71 2.82 0.89
CA GLU A 69 -7.76 3.87 -0.14
C GLU A 69 -7.28 3.38 -1.51
N TYR A 70 -6.24 2.54 -1.55
CA TYR A 70 -5.64 2.09 -2.81
C TYR A 70 -6.08 0.69 -3.20
N ASN A 71 -6.30 0.48 -4.50
CA ASN A 71 -6.54 -0.84 -5.07
C ASN A 71 -5.23 -1.62 -5.28
N LEU A 72 -5.34 -2.91 -5.63
CA LEU A 72 -4.18 -3.68 -6.06
C LEU A 72 -3.66 -3.15 -7.41
N GLY A 73 -2.35 -2.98 -7.53
CA GLY A 73 -1.71 -2.44 -8.73
C GLY A 73 -1.79 -0.92 -8.89
N GLU A 74 -2.44 -0.23 -7.96
CA GLU A 74 -2.53 1.22 -7.94
C GLU A 74 -1.27 1.83 -7.31
N GLU A 75 -0.71 2.84 -7.98
CA GLU A 75 0.47 3.56 -7.51
C GLU A 75 0.12 4.49 -6.35
N PHE A 76 0.94 4.48 -5.29
CA PHE A 76 0.73 5.33 -4.14
C PHE A 76 1.12 6.79 -4.40
N SER A 77 0.49 7.72 -3.69
CA SER A 77 1.00 9.09 -3.60
C SER A 77 2.43 9.12 -3.01
N LEU A 78 3.23 10.13 -3.33
CA LEU A 78 4.61 10.23 -2.83
C LEU A 78 4.71 10.18 -1.30
N LYS A 79 3.75 10.78 -0.60
CA LYS A 79 3.64 10.72 0.87
C LYS A 79 3.47 9.28 1.37
N ASP A 80 2.61 8.51 0.72
CA ASP A 80 2.31 7.13 1.11
C ASP A 80 3.43 6.17 0.71
N GLN A 81 4.12 6.44 -0.41
CA GLN A 81 5.37 5.77 -0.75
C GLN A 81 6.44 6.02 0.33
N ALA A 82 6.66 7.27 0.73
CA ALA A 82 7.59 7.64 1.81
C ALA A 82 7.24 6.94 3.13
N PHE A 83 5.96 6.90 3.49
CA PHE A 83 5.50 6.19 4.69
C PHE A 83 5.80 4.69 4.64
N VAL A 84 5.51 4.02 3.52
CA VAL A 84 5.79 2.59 3.34
C VAL A 84 7.29 2.32 3.44
N GLU A 85 8.13 3.13 2.80
CA GLU A 85 9.59 2.96 2.87
C GLU A 85 10.16 3.12 4.28
N MET A 86 9.55 3.98 5.11
CA MET A 86 10.01 4.19 6.48
C MET A 86 9.56 3.09 7.45
N TYR A 87 8.34 2.57 7.27
CA TYR A 87 7.68 1.78 8.31
C TYR A 87 7.36 0.33 7.92
N ALA A 88 7.40 0.00 6.62
CA ALA A 88 7.26 -1.38 6.18
C ALA A 88 8.60 -2.11 6.25
N THR A 89 8.55 -3.43 6.39
CA THR A 89 9.73 -4.30 6.36
C THR A 89 10.21 -4.43 4.91
N PRO A 90 11.45 -4.03 4.59
CA PRO A 90 11.99 -4.21 3.25
C PRO A 90 12.40 -5.67 3.00
N VAL A 91 12.40 -6.07 1.72
CA VAL A 91 13.15 -7.25 1.28
C VAL A 91 14.64 -6.98 1.51
N ASN A 92 15.33 -7.94 2.13
CA ASN A 92 16.76 -7.89 2.37
C ASN A 92 17.45 -8.89 1.42
N PRO A 93 18.04 -8.43 0.31
CA PRO A 93 18.65 -9.30 -0.69
C PRO A 93 19.94 -10.00 -0.20
N GLU A 94 20.56 -9.53 0.90
CA GLU A 94 21.83 -10.06 1.41
C GLU A 94 21.66 -10.94 2.67
N GLY A 95 20.44 -11.08 3.19
CA GLY A 95 20.14 -11.86 4.39
C GLY A 95 19.68 -13.28 4.09
N VAL A 96 20.21 -14.27 4.83
CA VAL A 96 19.63 -15.62 4.91
C VAL A 96 18.13 -15.51 5.20
N ASN A 97 17.30 -16.33 4.54
CA ASN A 97 15.84 -16.46 4.69
C ASN A 97 15.42 -16.65 6.16
N ILE A 98 15.38 -15.58 6.95
CA ILE A 98 14.85 -15.59 8.29
C ILE A 98 13.46 -14.98 8.18
N LEU A 99 12.42 -15.83 8.28
CA LEU A 99 11.05 -15.39 8.57
C LEU A 99 11.12 -14.27 9.61
N ALA A 100 10.76 -13.06 9.23
CA ALA A 100 10.76 -11.91 10.11
C ALA A 100 9.68 -12.14 11.17
N THR A 101 10.09 -12.69 12.31
CA THR A 101 9.20 -13.01 13.41
C THR A 101 9.24 -11.87 14.40
N LYS A 102 8.08 -11.23 14.59
CA LYS A 102 7.91 -10.15 15.55
C LYS A 102 7.02 -10.62 16.69
N TYR A 103 7.55 -10.60 17.91
CA TYR A 103 6.73 -10.74 19.10
C TYR A 103 5.93 -9.45 19.30
N ILE A 104 4.62 -9.59 19.51
CA ILE A 104 3.72 -8.49 19.79
C ILE A 104 3.02 -8.67 21.13
N SER A 105 2.74 -7.57 21.82
CA SER A 105 1.92 -7.60 23.04
C SER A 105 1.13 -6.32 23.27
N GLY A 106 -0.02 -6.44 23.93
CA GLY A 106 -0.87 -5.30 24.22
C GLY A 106 -1.97 -5.64 25.22
N SER A 107 -2.51 -4.61 25.87
CA SER A 107 -3.61 -4.74 26.82
C SER A 107 -4.43 -3.45 26.82
N LYS A 108 -5.75 -3.58 26.94
CA LYS A 108 -6.63 -2.41 27.11
C LYS A 108 -7.77 -2.75 28.05
N THR A 109 -8.11 -1.79 28.89
CA THR A 109 -9.27 -1.82 29.78
C THR A 109 -10.26 -0.75 29.33
N SER A 110 -11.52 -1.12 29.16
CA SER A 110 -12.61 -0.19 28.91
C SER A 110 -13.90 -0.72 29.53
N ASN A 111 -14.66 0.14 30.22
CA ASN A 111 -15.95 -0.20 30.84
C ASN A 111 -15.92 -1.46 31.75
N GLY A 112 -14.80 -1.66 32.45
CA GLY A 112 -14.57 -2.81 33.33
C GLY A 112 -14.35 -4.14 32.61
N VAL A 113 -14.04 -4.10 31.31
CA VAL A 113 -13.55 -5.23 30.52
C VAL A 113 -12.08 -5.02 30.25
N THR A 114 -11.25 -6.02 30.55
CA THR A 114 -9.81 -6.01 30.21
C THR A 114 -9.50 -7.15 29.27
N VAL A 115 -8.87 -6.84 28.14
CA VAL A 115 -8.39 -7.83 27.17
C VAL A 115 -6.90 -7.66 26.97
N LYS A 116 -6.18 -8.78 26.94
CA LYS A 116 -4.75 -8.88 26.68
C LYS A 116 -4.49 -9.68 25.42
N VAL A 117 -3.47 -9.30 24.65
CA VAL A 117 -2.99 -10.02 23.47
C VAL A 117 -1.47 -10.17 23.56
N ASN A 118 -0.95 -11.34 23.20
CA ASN A 118 0.49 -11.58 23.05
C ASN A 118 0.79 -12.78 22.15
N GLY A 119 1.94 -12.78 21.50
CA GLY A 119 2.44 -13.88 20.68
C GLY A 119 3.20 -13.35 19.48
N ASN A 120 3.37 -14.16 18.44
CA ASN A 120 4.18 -13.77 17.30
C ASN A 120 3.33 -13.54 16.05
N ILE A 121 3.64 -12.49 15.31
CA ILE A 121 3.30 -12.35 13.89
C ILE A 121 4.58 -12.59 13.07
N LYS A 122 4.40 -13.05 11.83
CA LYS A 122 5.50 -13.39 10.95
C LYS A 122 5.19 -13.04 9.51
N ASP A 123 6.22 -12.66 8.78
CA ASP A 123 6.22 -12.63 7.32
C ASP A 123 7.50 -13.22 6.75
N ASP A 124 7.38 -13.71 5.53
CA ASP A 124 8.44 -14.22 4.69
C ASP A 124 8.23 -13.66 3.30
N ILE A 125 8.91 -12.55 3.04
CA ILE A 125 8.84 -11.78 1.79
C ILE A 125 10.14 -11.87 0.98
N GLN A 126 11.11 -12.67 1.45
CA GLN A 126 12.46 -12.74 0.91
C GLN A 126 12.55 -13.68 -0.32
N ASN A 127 11.46 -14.37 -0.63
CA ASN A 127 11.39 -15.23 -1.79
C ASN A 127 11.19 -14.37 -3.06
N LEU A 128 11.58 -14.88 -4.22
CA LEU A 128 11.42 -14.12 -5.46
C LEU A 128 9.94 -13.84 -5.80
N ILE A 129 9.07 -14.82 -5.54
CA ILE A 129 7.66 -14.77 -5.92
C ILE A 129 6.74 -15.35 -4.85
N ASN A 130 7.16 -16.42 -4.16
CA ASN A 130 6.30 -17.18 -3.25
C ASN A 130 6.46 -16.72 -1.82
N GLN A 131 5.57 -15.86 -1.37
CA GLN A 131 5.63 -15.23 -0.06
C GLN A 131 4.68 -15.89 0.93
N SER A 132 4.87 -15.58 2.21
CA SER A 132 3.91 -15.95 3.24
C SER A 132 3.85 -14.98 4.41
N PHE A 133 2.74 -15.03 5.13
CA PHE A 133 2.60 -14.36 6.42
C PHE A 133 1.78 -15.22 7.39
N GLY A 134 1.85 -14.91 8.67
CA GLY A 134 1.08 -15.65 9.64
C GLY A 134 1.21 -15.16 11.07
N ALA A 135 0.74 -16.03 11.96
CA ALA A 135 0.88 -15.88 13.40
C ALA A 135 1.28 -17.22 14.03
N SER A 136 1.99 -17.16 15.15
CA SER A 136 2.35 -18.31 15.96
C SER A 136 2.06 -18.02 17.42
N ASN A 137 1.21 -18.85 18.04
CA ASN A 137 0.82 -18.73 19.44
C ASN A 137 0.27 -17.33 19.81
N LEU A 138 -0.38 -16.63 18.88
CA LEU A 138 -0.98 -15.32 19.14
C LEU A 138 -2.26 -15.49 19.96
N LYS A 139 -2.14 -15.28 21.27
CA LYS A 139 -3.20 -15.47 22.26
C LYS A 139 -3.91 -14.15 22.53
N THR A 140 -5.24 -14.19 22.53
CA THR A 140 -6.06 -13.07 23.01
C THR A 140 -6.94 -13.56 24.13
N ARG A 141 -6.94 -12.86 25.26
CA ARG A 141 -7.62 -13.30 26.49
C ARG A 141 -8.35 -12.16 27.16
N THR A 142 -9.59 -12.41 27.56
CA THR A 142 -10.32 -11.52 28.46
C THR A 142 -9.90 -11.82 29.90
N THR A 143 -9.22 -10.88 30.56
CA THR A 143 -8.71 -11.06 31.93
C THR A 143 -9.60 -10.43 33.00
N ALA A 144 -10.51 -9.54 32.61
CA ALA A 144 -11.53 -8.98 33.50
C ALA A 144 -12.83 -8.68 32.72
N GLY A 145 -13.97 -8.79 33.39
CA GLY A 145 -15.27 -8.44 32.79
C GLY A 145 -15.79 -9.41 31.72
N ALA A 146 -15.37 -10.68 31.74
CA ALA A 146 -15.72 -11.66 30.70
C ALA A 146 -17.23 -11.88 30.49
N SER A 147 -18.05 -11.68 31.52
CA SER A 147 -19.52 -11.74 31.42
C SER A 147 -20.13 -10.58 30.63
N LYS A 148 -19.39 -9.48 30.44
CA LYS A 148 -19.80 -8.32 29.64
C LYS A 148 -19.37 -8.46 28.17
N VAL A 149 -18.40 -9.33 27.86
CA VAL A 149 -17.86 -9.51 26.51
C VAL A 149 -18.82 -10.32 25.66
N THR A 150 -19.17 -9.77 24.49
CA THR A 150 -20.01 -10.44 23.49
C THR A 150 -19.14 -11.15 22.45
N SER A 151 -18.07 -10.50 21.97
CA SER A 151 -17.12 -11.12 21.03
C SER A 151 -15.75 -10.46 21.11
N VAL A 152 -14.68 -11.23 20.95
CA VAL A 152 -13.35 -10.71 20.59
C VAL A 152 -12.98 -11.25 19.22
N LYS A 153 -12.49 -10.38 18.34
CA LYS A 153 -11.95 -10.73 17.02
C LYS A 153 -10.51 -10.28 16.95
N THR A 154 -9.61 -11.20 16.66
CA THR A 154 -8.18 -10.95 16.45
C THR A 154 -7.90 -11.13 14.97
N VAL A 155 -7.34 -10.10 14.34
CA VAL A 155 -7.01 -10.10 12.92
C VAL A 155 -5.54 -9.74 12.77
N VAL A 156 -4.79 -10.56 12.04
CA VAL A 156 -3.46 -10.21 11.55
C VAL A 156 -3.62 -9.85 10.07
N TYR A 157 -3.34 -8.59 9.76
CA TYR A 157 -3.33 -8.06 8.41
C TYR A 157 -1.92 -8.15 7.85
N HIS A 158 -1.86 -8.32 6.53
CA HIS A 158 -0.63 -8.31 5.79
C HIS A 158 -0.84 -7.65 4.43
N ASN A 159 -0.04 -6.63 4.15
CA ASN A 159 0.06 -6.00 2.85
C ASN A 159 1.49 -6.15 2.33
N ALA A 160 1.60 -6.42 1.04
CA ALA A 160 2.87 -6.40 0.34
C ALA A 160 2.86 -5.32 -0.72
N TYR A 161 4.01 -4.70 -0.91
CA TYR A 161 4.22 -3.55 -1.76
C TYR A 161 5.35 -3.84 -2.73
N GLY A 162 5.17 -3.42 -3.98
CA GLY A 162 6.13 -3.65 -5.05
C GLY A 162 6.06 -2.55 -6.09
N LEU A 163 6.87 -2.70 -7.13
CA LEU A 163 6.89 -1.77 -8.26
C LEU A 163 5.58 -1.86 -9.05
N VAL A 164 4.96 -0.71 -9.29
CA VAL A 164 3.75 -0.55 -10.12
C VAL A 164 3.87 0.72 -10.97
N GLY A 165 3.01 0.86 -11.97
CA GLY A 165 2.93 2.08 -12.78
C GLY A 165 4.24 2.40 -13.53
N SER A 166 4.66 3.67 -13.47
CA SER A 166 5.86 4.15 -14.19
C SER A 166 7.16 3.99 -13.40
N GLY A 167 7.15 3.15 -12.35
CA GLY A 167 8.30 2.92 -11.46
C GLY A 167 8.05 3.27 -10.00
N GLY A 168 6.81 3.61 -9.62
CA GLY A 168 6.43 3.90 -8.23
C GLY A 168 6.16 2.64 -7.41
N VAL A 169 5.87 2.84 -6.12
CA VAL A 169 5.49 1.76 -5.19
C VAL A 169 3.98 1.72 -5.03
N GLY A 170 3.42 0.51 -5.03
CA GLY A 170 2.00 0.27 -4.81
C GLY A 170 1.70 -1.10 -4.22
N LYS A 171 0.44 -1.36 -3.90
CA LYS A 171 -0.01 -2.60 -3.26
C LYS A 171 -0.03 -3.75 -4.27
N VAL A 172 0.76 -4.78 -4.05
CA VAL A 172 0.80 -6.00 -4.88
C VAL A 172 0.09 -7.18 -4.23
N TYR A 173 -0.11 -7.13 -2.91
CA TYR A 173 -0.91 -8.10 -2.17
C TYR A 173 -1.61 -7.44 -0.98
N SER A 174 -2.81 -7.93 -0.67
CA SER A 174 -3.51 -7.63 0.58
C SER A 174 -4.22 -8.87 1.09
N GLY A 175 -4.05 -9.16 2.37
CA GLY A 175 -4.67 -10.31 3.01
C GLY A 175 -4.76 -10.18 4.51
N SER A 176 -5.50 -11.11 5.11
CA SER A 176 -5.53 -11.28 6.55
C SER A 176 -5.77 -12.73 6.94
N ILE A 177 -5.42 -13.04 8.18
CA ILE A 177 -5.87 -14.23 8.91
C ILE A 177 -6.55 -13.76 10.19
N SER A 178 -7.57 -14.48 10.65
CA SER A 178 -8.31 -14.06 11.84
C SER A 178 -8.86 -15.23 12.64
N THR A 179 -9.16 -14.94 13.90
CA THR A 179 -9.90 -15.82 14.80
C THR A 179 -10.85 -14.99 15.64
N SER A 180 -11.93 -15.60 16.11
CA SER A 180 -12.88 -14.96 17.02
C SER A 180 -13.27 -15.88 18.17
N GLY A 181 -13.69 -15.29 19.29
CA GLY A 181 -14.03 -15.99 20.52
C GLY A 181 -13.81 -15.09 21.73
N LYS A 182 -14.16 -15.53 22.94
CA LYS A 182 -13.87 -14.74 24.17
C LYS A 182 -12.40 -14.82 24.59
N ASN A 183 -11.79 -15.96 24.29
CA ASN A 183 -10.37 -16.26 24.39
C ASN A 183 -9.98 -17.04 23.13
N THR A 184 -8.89 -16.68 22.48
CA THR A 184 -8.48 -17.27 21.20
C THR A 184 -6.98 -17.49 21.15
N THR A 185 -6.56 -18.40 20.27
CA THR A 185 -5.16 -18.55 19.86
C THR A 185 -5.15 -18.63 18.33
N LEU A 186 -4.45 -17.70 17.68
CA LEU A 186 -4.24 -17.71 16.25
C LEU A 186 -2.87 -18.32 15.95
N SER A 187 -2.87 -19.46 15.26
CA SER A 187 -1.69 -20.11 14.70
C SER A 187 -2.01 -20.54 13.29
N ALA A 188 -1.66 -19.70 12.33
CA ALA A 188 -1.97 -19.91 10.93
C ALA A 188 -0.90 -19.26 10.05
N THR A 189 -0.72 -19.81 8.85
CA THR A 189 0.14 -19.24 7.80
C THR A 189 -0.69 -19.17 6.52
N LYS A 190 -0.63 -18.05 5.81
CA LYS A 190 -1.22 -17.87 4.49
C LYS A 190 -0.10 -17.58 3.49
N ARG A 191 -0.15 -18.26 2.33
CA ARG A 191 0.81 -18.10 1.23
C ARG A 191 0.19 -17.26 0.11
N TYR A 192 1.05 -16.58 -0.64
CA TYR A 192 0.65 -15.82 -1.82
C TYR A 192 1.81 -15.67 -2.81
N THR A 193 1.49 -15.24 -4.02
CA THR A 193 2.43 -15.09 -5.14
C THR A 193 2.48 -13.62 -5.53
N ALA A 194 3.62 -12.96 -5.30
CA ALA A 194 3.88 -11.57 -5.71
C ALA A 194 5.38 -11.26 -5.70
N VAL A 195 5.81 -10.33 -6.55
CA VAL A 195 7.13 -9.70 -6.47
C VAL A 195 7.04 -8.55 -5.47
N VAL A 196 7.78 -8.64 -4.37
CA VAL A 196 7.65 -7.75 -3.22
C VAL A 196 8.95 -6.96 -3.03
N ALA A 197 8.81 -5.68 -2.69
CA ALA A 197 9.91 -4.82 -2.24
C ALA A 197 9.80 -4.51 -0.74
N TYR A 198 8.56 -4.35 -0.24
CA TYR A 198 8.28 -4.09 1.17
C TYR A 198 7.02 -4.84 1.62
N ALA A 199 6.88 -5.12 2.91
CA ALA A 199 5.60 -5.57 3.47
C ALA A 199 5.32 -5.02 4.86
N SER A 200 4.04 -4.91 5.20
CA SER A 200 3.58 -4.55 6.52
C SER A 200 2.69 -5.66 7.07
N THR A 201 3.05 -6.13 8.26
CA THR A 201 2.27 -7.12 9.01
C THR A 201 1.89 -6.51 10.36
N TRP A 202 0.59 -6.41 10.65
CA TRP A 202 0.12 -5.85 11.93
C TRP A 202 -1.08 -6.61 12.47
N CYS A 203 -1.35 -6.43 13.75
CA CYS A 203 -2.45 -7.09 14.45
C CYS A 203 -3.43 -6.04 14.98
N THR A 204 -4.72 -6.34 14.85
CA THR A 204 -5.81 -5.55 15.43
C THR A 204 -6.72 -6.49 16.20
N VAL A 205 -7.03 -6.15 17.46
CA VAL A 205 -8.00 -6.88 18.28
C VAL A 205 -9.21 -5.99 18.52
N THR A 206 -10.37 -6.38 18.01
CA THR A 206 -11.64 -5.70 18.24
C THR A 206 -12.44 -6.44 19.31
N VAL A 207 -12.82 -5.72 20.37
CA VAL A 207 -13.60 -6.24 21.48
C VAL A 207 -14.97 -5.58 21.47
N ASN A 208 -16.02 -6.39 21.32
CA ASN A 208 -17.40 -5.95 21.53
C ASN A 208 -17.85 -6.40 22.92
N HIS A 209 -18.50 -5.50 23.65
CA HIS A 209 -19.05 -5.76 24.97
C HIS A 209 -20.35 -4.96 25.17
N LYS A 210 -21.08 -5.24 26.26
CA LYS A 210 -22.39 -4.60 26.56
C LYS A 210 -22.37 -3.06 26.63
N GLY A 211 -21.20 -2.45 26.76
CA GLY A 211 -21.02 -0.99 26.91
C GLY A 211 -20.33 -0.32 25.72
N GLY A 212 -20.16 -1.03 24.60
CA GLY A 212 -19.53 -0.50 23.40
C GLY A 212 -18.48 -1.42 22.78
N THR A 213 -17.62 -0.81 21.97
CA THR A 213 -16.54 -1.48 21.24
C THR A 213 -15.23 -0.75 21.50
N PHE A 214 -14.14 -1.50 21.64
CA PHE A 214 -12.80 -0.93 21.64
C PHE A 214 -11.81 -1.80 20.89
N THR A 215 -10.73 -1.16 20.44
CA THR A 215 -9.65 -1.81 19.69
C THR A 215 -8.33 -1.77 20.46
N ILE A 216 -7.54 -2.82 20.30
CA ILE A 216 -6.15 -2.94 20.75
C ILE A 216 -5.27 -3.17 19.52
N ASN A 217 -4.25 -2.33 19.35
CA ASN A 217 -3.19 -2.47 18.35
C ASN A 217 -1.89 -2.82 19.09
N PRO A 218 -1.59 -4.09 19.33
CA PRO A 218 -0.39 -4.47 20.07
C PRO A 218 0.89 -4.10 19.34
N ASN A 219 1.90 -3.69 20.11
CA ASN A 219 3.22 -3.32 19.62
C ASN A 219 4.08 -4.55 19.40
#